data_AF-A0A7U9WUE5-F1
#
_entry.id   AF-A0A7U9WUE5-F1
#
_cell.length_a   1.000
_cell.length_b   1.000
_cell.length_c   1.000
_cell.angle_alpha   90.00
_cell.angle_beta   90.00
_cell.angle_gamma   90.00
#
_symmetry.space_group_name_H-M   'P 1'
#
loop_
_entity.id
_entity.type
_entity.pdbx_description
1 polymer ?
#
loop_
_entity_poly.entity_id
_entity_poly.type
_entity_poly.pdbx_seq_one_letter_code
_entity_poly.pdbx_strand_id
1 'polypeptide(L)'
;MGFVNHYFSAVKDKVSGPFFGFWGNLGHGCFGGFRTCSAAGVENKGKTGRKMETNELLKKRFRELARKSYENNHYTFTGFLGMADMACFYELERELAFASYKVWGGSEVCERVMVRFGNEEELGFEEGFPIACIMVRPLAARFADTLTHRDFLGAVISLGIERSTLGDILVVDNKGYIFCLESMADFIIENLTRVRHTSVLCRRTKEIPETECGDRQEIRIQVSSERIDGVLAKAFGLSRSEVSSLFGQKKVFVDGRICENSSRALKGGEKVSARGFGKFEYVGQQNISKKGKINAVIMMYGKKGGI
;
A
#
# COMPACT_ATOMS: atom_id res chain seq x y z
N MET A 1 17.18 24.05 12.35
CA MET A 1 15.89 23.40 12.62
C MET A 1 14.82 24.34 12.11
N GLY A 2 14.07 23.94 11.09
CA GLY A 2 13.06 24.77 10.45
C GLY A 2 13.31 24.93 8.96
N PHE A 3 12.56 24.18 8.15
CA PHE A 3 12.09 24.54 6.80
C PHE A 3 11.02 23.51 6.42
N VAL A 4 9.79 23.77 6.83
CA VAL A 4 8.59 23.12 6.28
C VAL A 4 7.62 24.25 5.96
N ASN A 5 7.60 24.66 4.70
CA ASN A 5 6.39 25.15 4.03
C ASN A 5 6.75 25.55 2.60
N HIS A 6 6.20 24.83 1.65
CA HIS A 6 5.71 25.35 0.37
C HIS A 6 5.32 24.14 -0.46
N TYR A 7 4.02 23.93 -0.70
CA TYR A 7 3.50 23.50 -2.00
C TYR A 7 1.97 23.62 -1.97
N PHE A 8 1.50 24.85 -2.13
CA PHE A 8 0.16 25.13 -2.63
C PHE A 8 0.29 25.95 -3.91
N SER A 9 -0.56 25.62 -4.88
CA SER A 9 -0.94 26.40 -6.06
C SER A 9 -0.33 26.05 -7.42
N ALA A 10 -1.20 26.27 -8.41
CA ALA A 10 -1.07 26.27 -9.86
C ALA A 10 -1.04 24.90 -10.56
N VAL A 11 -2.13 24.56 -11.27
CA VAL A 11 -2.27 24.84 -12.71
C VAL A 11 -3.77 24.78 -13.07
N LYS A 12 -4.30 25.94 -13.46
CA LYS A 12 -5.53 26.12 -14.24
C LYS A 12 -5.18 25.98 -15.73
N ASP A 13 -6.20 25.63 -16.50
CA ASP A 13 -6.47 25.98 -17.90
C ASP A 13 -6.40 24.90 -18.99
N LYS A 14 -7.58 24.79 -19.63
CA LYS A 14 -7.88 24.55 -21.05
C LYS A 14 -7.58 23.16 -21.63
N VAL A 15 -8.65 22.42 -21.98
CA VAL A 15 -9.00 22.16 -23.40
C VAL A 15 -10.52 22.00 -23.52
N SER A 16 -11.13 22.89 -24.31
CA SER A 16 -12.47 22.82 -24.87
C SER A 16 -12.33 22.59 -26.39
N GLY A 17 -13.03 21.61 -26.97
CA GLY A 17 -13.17 21.47 -28.43
C GLY A 17 -13.42 20.03 -28.89
N PRO A 18 -14.15 19.81 -30.01
CA PRO A 18 -15.29 18.92 -30.02
C PRO A 18 -15.07 17.57 -30.71
N PHE A 19 -15.90 16.60 -30.29
CA PHE A 19 -16.08 15.29 -30.90
C PHE A 19 -16.98 15.43 -32.16
N PHE A 20 -16.49 14.98 -33.31
CA PHE A 20 -17.31 14.82 -34.51
C PHE A 20 -17.05 13.43 -35.12
N GLY A 21 -18.13 12.63 -35.19
CA GLY A 21 -18.51 11.90 -36.39
C GLY A 21 -17.85 10.56 -36.76
N PHE A 22 -18.73 9.58 -36.95
CA PHE A 22 -18.70 8.55 -38.00
C PHE A 22 -17.81 7.31 -37.81
N TRP A 23 -18.45 6.13 -37.68
CA TRP A 23 -18.57 5.19 -38.80
C TRP A 23 -19.62 4.10 -38.49
N GLY A 24 -20.42 3.77 -39.49
CA GLY A 24 -21.46 2.75 -39.45
C GLY A 24 -21.03 1.42 -40.07
N ASN A 25 -21.70 0.38 -39.59
CA ASN A 25 -22.32 -0.75 -40.29
C ASN A 25 -21.54 -1.74 -41.19
N LEU A 26 -21.77 -3.02 -40.81
CA LEU A 26 -22.15 -4.21 -41.62
C LEU A 26 -21.07 -4.99 -42.40
N GLY A 27 -21.05 -6.30 -42.11
CA GLY A 27 -20.43 -7.32 -42.95
C GLY A 27 -20.61 -8.74 -42.39
N HIS A 28 -21.57 -9.48 -42.96
CA HIS A 28 -21.90 -10.89 -42.71
C HIS A 28 -20.76 -11.87 -43.06
N GLY A 29 -20.73 -13.04 -42.40
CA GLY A 29 -19.99 -14.21 -42.87
C GLY A 29 -20.09 -15.43 -41.92
N CYS A 30 -21.08 -16.29 -42.15
CA CYS A 30 -21.17 -17.64 -41.58
C CYS A 30 -20.20 -18.59 -42.30
N PHE A 31 -19.52 -19.51 -41.61
CA PHE A 31 -19.34 -20.91 -42.04
C PHE A 31 -18.70 -21.78 -40.95
N GLY A 32 -19.27 -22.98 -40.75
CA GLY A 32 -18.53 -24.23 -40.51
C GLY A 32 -17.96 -24.49 -39.11
N GLY A 33 -18.61 -25.39 -38.37
CA GLY A 33 -18.22 -25.80 -37.03
C GLY A 33 -17.15 -26.88 -36.98
N PHE A 34 -16.43 -26.90 -35.85
CA PHE A 34 -15.78 -28.09 -35.33
C PHE A 34 -16.05 -28.15 -33.83
N ARG A 35 -16.68 -29.24 -33.40
CA ARG A 35 -17.00 -29.53 -32.00
C ARG A 35 -15.70 -29.78 -31.24
N THR A 36 -15.44 -28.97 -30.21
CA THR A 36 -14.73 -29.43 -29.02
C THR A 36 -15.57 -29.05 -27.80
N CYS A 37 -15.99 -30.07 -27.06
CA CYS A 37 -16.69 -29.87 -25.79
C CYS A 37 -15.68 -29.57 -24.70
N SER A 38 -15.94 -28.48 -23.99
CA SER A 38 -15.81 -28.32 -22.54
C SER A 38 -14.41 -28.34 -21.91
N ALA A 39 -13.93 -27.14 -21.58
CA ALA A 39 -13.55 -26.83 -20.21
C ALA A 39 -14.34 -25.60 -19.78
N ALA A 40 -15.39 -25.83 -18.98
CA ALA A 40 -16.23 -24.80 -18.41
C ALA A 40 -15.37 -23.73 -17.70
N GLY A 41 -15.51 -22.48 -18.12
CA GLY A 41 -15.03 -21.31 -17.39
C GLY A 41 -15.81 -21.21 -16.07
N VAL A 42 -15.21 -21.69 -14.99
CA VAL A 42 -15.75 -21.53 -13.64
C VAL A 42 -15.60 -20.07 -13.22
N GLU A 43 -16.72 -19.36 -13.31
CA GLU A 43 -17.15 -18.15 -12.60
C GLU A 43 -16.13 -17.42 -11.72
N ASN A 44 -15.71 -16.23 -12.18
CA ASN A 44 -15.09 -15.20 -11.33
C ASN A 44 -16.07 -14.08 -10.92
N LYS A 45 -17.38 -14.21 -11.24
CA LYS A 45 -18.40 -13.17 -10.96
C LYS A 45 -18.67 -12.98 -9.46
N GLY A 46 -18.64 -14.06 -8.66
CA GLY A 46 -18.92 -14.01 -7.22
C GLY A 46 -17.85 -13.29 -6.37
N LYS A 47 -16.56 -13.40 -6.75
CA LYS A 47 -15.45 -12.72 -6.05
C LYS A 47 -15.41 -11.22 -6.34
N THR A 48 -15.72 -10.82 -7.57
CA THR A 48 -15.76 -9.42 -7.99
C THR A 48 -16.93 -8.67 -7.37
N GLY A 49 -18.13 -9.29 -7.32
CA GLY A 49 -19.32 -8.68 -6.70
C GLY A 49 -19.13 -8.41 -5.21
N ARG A 50 -18.67 -9.40 -4.43
CA ARG A 50 -18.42 -9.27 -2.99
C ARG A 50 -17.34 -8.22 -2.68
N LYS A 51 -16.34 -8.09 -3.56
CA LYS A 51 -15.27 -7.10 -3.41
C LYS A 51 -15.74 -5.68 -3.70
N MET A 52 -16.62 -5.48 -4.69
CA MET A 52 -17.22 -4.17 -4.95
C MET A 52 -18.13 -3.72 -3.81
N GLU A 53 -18.95 -4.62 -3.27
CA GLU A 53 -19.82 -4.33 -2.11
C GLU A 53 -19.00 -3.95 -0.87
N THR A 54 -17.91 -4.67 -0.61
CA THR A 54 -16.98 -4.35 0.49
C THR A 54 -16.34 -2.98 0.32
N ASN A 55 -15.92 -2.62 -0.90
CA ASN A 55 -15.33 -1.32 -1.19
C ASN A 55 -16.34 -0.17 -0.99
N GLU A 56 -17.60 -0.36 -1.38
CA GLU A 56 -18.65 0.65 -1.18
C GLU A 56 -18.98 0.84 0.31
N LEU A 57 -19.03 -0.24 1.09
CA LEU A 57 -19.18 -0.16 2.55
C LEU A 57 -18.01 0.60 3.19
N LEU A 58 -16.78 0.34 2.73
CA LEU A 58 -15.60 1.04 3.21
C LEU A 58 -15.64 2.54 2.89
N LYS A 59 -16.04 2.90 1.66
CA LYS A 59 -16.23 4.30 1.23
C LYS A 59 -17.29 5.01 2.07
N LYS A 60 -18.42 4.36 2.37
CA LYS A 60 -19.44 4.90 3.28
C LYS A 60 -18.87 5.18 4.67
N ARG A 61 -18.06 4.25 5.20
CA ARG A 61 -17.39 4.42 6.50
C ARG A 61 -16.44 5.62 6.50
N PHE A 62 -15.67 5.85 5.43
CA PHE A 62 -14.80 7.03 5.34
C PHE A 62 -15.59 8.34 5.39
N ARG A 63 -16.71 8.44 4.64
CA ARG A 63 -17.59 9.61 4.68
C ARG A 63 -18.17 9.84 6.08
N GLU A 64 -18.61 8.76 6.73
CA GLU A 64 -19.15 8.84 8.08
C GLU A 64 -18.11 9.35 9.09
N LEU A 65 -16.89 8.84 9.05
CA LEU A 65 -15.80 9.25 9.94
C LEU A 65 -15.38 10.70 9.72
N ALA A 66 -15.24 11.11 8.46
CA ALA A 66 -14.93 12.49 8.09
C ALA A 66 -16.02 13.46 8.57
N ARG A 67 -17.29 13.11 8.34
CA ARG A 67 -18.44 13.92 8.78
C ARG A 67 -18.50 14.01 10.31
N LYS A 68 -18.35 12.88 11.02
CA LYS A 68 -18.32 12.87 12.50
C LYS A 68 -17.21 13.74 13.06
N SER A 69 -16.02 13.70 12.45
CA SER A 69 -14.90 14.53 12.89
C SER A 69 -15.21 16.01 12.73
N TYR A 70 -15.76 16.40 11.57
CA TYR A 70 -16.12 17.78 11.26
C TYR A 70 -17.31 18.32 12.07
N GLU A 71 -18.39 17.53 12.23
CA GLU A 71 -19.60 17.97 12.95
C GLU A 71 -19.39 18.06 14.46
N ASN A 72 -18.60 17.16 15.04
CA ASN A 72 -18.45 17.05 16.49
C ASN A 72 -17.13 17.63 17.02
N ASN A 73 -16.29 18.20 16.15
CA ASN A 73 -14.97 18.74 16.49
C ASN A 73 -14.12 17.77 17.33
N HIS A 74 -13.96 16.53 16.86
CA HIS A 74 -13.03 15.58 17.45
C HIS A 74 -12.30 14.78 16.38
N TYR A 75 -11.14 14.21 16.73
CA TYR A 75 -10.45 13.31 15.83
C TYR A 75 -11.23 12.02 15.64
N THR A 76 -11.25 11.52 14.42
CA THR A 76 -11.73 10.17 14.12
C THR A 76 -10.66 9.37 13.42
N PHE A 77 -10.64 8.07 13.69
CA PHE A 77 -9.60 7.16 13.25
C PHE A 77 -10.22 5.98 12.51
N THR A 78 -9.57 5.57 11.42
CA THR A 78 -9.88 4.28 10.78
C THR A 78 -9.23 3.13 11.53
N GLY A 79 -9.56 1.89 11.15
CA GLY A 79 -8.65 0.77 11.42
C GLY A 79 -7.39 0.85 10.55
N PHE A 80 -6.54 -0.17 10.62
CA PHE A 80 -5.44 -0.37 9.68
C PHE A 80 -5.97 -0.73 8.29
N LEU A 81 -5.62 0.12 7.33
CA LEU A 81 -5.96 0.04 5.93
C LEU A 81 -4.77 -0.53 5.16
N GLY A 82 -5.04 -1.51 4.29
CA GLY A 82 -4.05 -1.96 3.33
C GLY A 82 -3.98 -1.04 2.12
N MET A 83 -3.03 -1.31 1.21
CA MET A 83 -2.87 -0.56 -0.05
C MET A 83 -4.16 -0.49 -0.89
N ALA A 84 -4.95 -1.57 -0.92
CA ALA A 84 -6.21 -1.59 -1.66
C ALA A 84 -7.28 -0.67 -1.03
N ASP A 85 -7.34 -0.64 0.30
CA ASP A 85 -8.27 0.19 1.05
C ASP A 85 -7.90 1.67 0.95
N MET A 86 -6.60 1.97 1.02
CA MET A 86 -6.05 3.31 0.80
C MET A 86 -6.33 3.82 -0.62
N ALA A 87 -6.27 2.95 -1.64
CA ALA A 87 -6.66 3.35 -2.99
C ALA A 87 -8.13 3.81 -3.04
N CYS A 88 -9.05 3.11 -2.33
CA CYS A 88 -10.44 3.54 -2.22
C CYS A 88 -10.60 4.84 -1.44
N PHE A 89 -9.78 5.08 -0.41
CA PHE A 89 -9.75 6.36 0.30
C PHE A 89 -9.33 7.52 -0.63
N TYR A 90 -8.28 7.33 -1.43
CA TYR A 90 -7.78 8.35 -2.34
C TYR A 90 -8.77 8.70 -3.48
N GLU A 91 -9.66 7.78 -3.87
CA GLU A 91 -10.77 8.11 -4.77
C GLU A 91 -11.72 9.17 -4.17
N LEU A 92 -11.85 9.21 -2.84
CA LEU A 92 -12.69 10.16 -2.10
C LEU A 92 -11.93 11.38 -1.58
N GLU A 93 -10.62 11.47 -1.80
CA GLU A 93 -9.76 12.51 -1.20
C GLU A 93 -10.32 13.93 -1.39
N ARG A 94 -10.82 14.23 -2.59
CA ARG A 94 -11.42 15.54 -2.91
C ARG A 94 -12.76 15.76 -2.24
N GLU A 95 -13.56 14.70 -2.07
CA GLU A 95 -14.86 14.74 -1.41
C GLU A 95 -14.69 14.98 0.10
N LEU A 96 -13.67 14.37 0.70
CA LEU A 96 -13.40 14.40 2.14
C LEU A 96 -12.50 15.57 2.57
N ALA A 97 -12.13 16.46 1.63
CA ALA A 97 -11.19 17.55 1.87
C ALA A 97 -11.64 18.52 2.98
N PHE A 98 -12.95 18.62 3.25
CA PHE A 98 -13.50 19.48 4.30
C PHE A 98 -13.11 19.06 5.72
N ALA A 99 -12.77 17.79 5.95
CA ALA A 99 -12.50 17.27 7.30
C ALA A 99 -11.00 17.27 7.64
N SER A 100 -10.12 17.65 6.70
CA SER A 100 -8.67 17.46 6.78
C SER A 100 -8.26 16.01 7.12
N TYR A 101 -7.05 15.57 6.74
CA TYR A 101 -6.63 14.21 7.10
C TYR A 101 -5.12 14.04 7.23
N LYS A 102 -4.71 13.06 8.03
CA LYS A 102 -3.32 12.61 8.20
C LYS A 102 -3.27 11.08 8.13
N VAL A 103 -2.16 10.53 7.63
CA VAL A 103 -1.97 9.08 7.47
C VAL A 103 -0.73 8.64 8.25
N TRP A 104 -0.84 7.56 9.04
CA TRP A 104 0.28 7.01 9.80
C TRP A 104 0.11 5.51 10.11
N GLY A 105 1.19 4.74 10.04
CA GLY A 105 1.19 3.28 10.27
C GLY A 105 1.97 2.80 11.50
N GLY A 106 2.51 3.71 12.31
CA GLY A 106 3.35 3.39 13.47
C GLY A 106 4.85 3.46 13.20
N SER A 107 5.28 3.26 11.94
CA SER A 107 6.65 3.45 11.49
C SER A 107 6.66 3.86 10.00
N GLU A 108 7.75 4.47 9.54
CA GLU A 108 7.95 4.85 8.13
C GLU A 108 8.00 3.64 7.18
N VAL A 109 8.32 2.46 7.74
CA VAL A 109 8.42 1.20 6.99
C VAL A 109 7.11 0.44 6.90
N CYS A 110 6.08 0.85 7.65
CA CYS A 110 4.78 0.18 7.66
C CYS A 110 4.04 0.42 6.34
N GLU A 111 3.54 -0.66 5.74
CA GLU A 111 2.66 -0.63 4.58
C GLU A 111 1.20 -0.42 4.96
N ARG A 112 0.77 -0.99 6.09
CA ARG A 112 -0.58 -0.81 6.60
C ARG A 112 -0.63 0.44 7.46
N VAL A 113 -1.57 1.31 7.13
CA VAL A 113 -1.65 2.66 7.68
C VAL A 113 -3.04 2.96 8.18
N MET A 114 -3.15 3.93 9.07
CA MET A 114 -4.40 4.46 9.57
C MET A 114 -4.61 5.87 9.03
N VAL A 115 -5.85 6.22 8.72
CA VAL A 115 -6.25 7.59 8.38
C VAL A 115 -6.89 8.21 9.63
N ARG A 116 -6.41 9.40 9.99
CA ARG A 116 -7.01 10.28 10.99
C ARG A 116 -7.66 11.45 10.27
N PHE A 117 -8.91 11.75 10.59
CA PHE A 117 -9.58 12.97 10.15
C PHE A 117 -9.47 14.05 11.22
N GLY A 118 -9.38 15.31 10.79
CA GLY A 118 -9.13 16.47 11.64
C GLY A 118 -7.66 16.90 11.67
N ASN A 119 -7.46 18.20 11.92
CA ASN A 119 -6.15 18.81 12.13
C ASN A 119 -6.15 19.67 13.40
N GLU A 120 -4.95 20.02 13.87
CA GLU A 120 -4.76 20.78 15.11
C GLU A 120 -5.29 22.22 14.99
N GLU A 121 -5.22 22.82 13.80
CA GLU A 121 -5.68 24.20 13.56
C GLU A 121 -7.20 24.33 13.69
N GLU A 122 -7.95 23.33 13.22
CA GLU A 122 -9.41 23.27 13.27
C GLU A 122 -9.92 22.85 14.65
N LEU A 123 -9.24 21.91 15.30
CA LEU A 123 -9.71 21.29 16.55
C LEU A 123 -9.13 21.94 17.82
N GLY A 124 -8.02 22.68 17.71
CA GLY A 124 -7.38 23.38 18.82
C GLY A 124 -6.57 22.49 19.78
N PHE A 125 -6.42 21.19 19.48
CA PHE A 125 -5.57 20.25 20.22
C PHE A 125 -5.02 19.18 19.27
N GLU A 126 -3.89 18.54 19.62
CA GLU A 126 -3.34 17.42 18.86
C GLU A 126 -3.66 16.09 19.56
N GLU A 127 -4.20 15.13 18.79
CA GLU A 127 -4.37 13.74 19.23
C GLU A 127 -3.50 12.80 18.38
N GLY A 128 -2.63 12.04 19.04
CA GLY A 128 -1.78 11.05 18.39
C GLY A 128 -2.57 9.89 17.77
N PHE A 129 -1.94 9.14 16.88
CA PHE A 129 -2.55 7.92 16.36
C PHE A 129 -2.62 6.85 17.48
N PRO A 130 -3.78 6.18 17.67
CA PRO A 130 -3.96 5.14 18.69
C PRO A 130 -3.31 3.82 18.25
N ILE A 131 -1.99 3.84 18.03
CA ILE A 131 -1.19 2.72 17.56
C ILE A 131 -0.18 2.34 18.64
N ALA A 132 -0.27 1.09 19.10
CA ALA A 132 0.70 0.47 19.99
C ALA A 132 1.66 -0.43 19.20
N CYS A 133 2.88 -0.57 19.70
CA CYS A 133 3.83 -1.59 19.25
C CYS A 133 4.11 -2.59 20.37
N ILE A 134 3.98 -3.87 20.06
CA ILE A 134 4.21 -4.98 20.98
C ILE A 134 5.43 -5.75 20.50
N MET A 135 6.45 -5.84 21.35
CA MET A 135 7.56 -6.74 21.15
C MET A 135 7.19 -8.12 21.69
N VAL A 136 7.31 -9.12 20.82
CA VAL A 136 7.15 -10.54 21.11
C VAL A 136 8.52 -11.20 21.00
N ARG A 137 9.01 -11.77 22.10
CA ARG A 137 10.31 -12.46 22.13
C ARG A 137 10.14 -13.89 22.63
N PRO A 138 10.93 -14.86 22.13
CA PRO A 138 10.95 -16.19 22.71
C PRO A 138 11.50 -16.13 24.15
N LEU A 139 10.92 -16.96 25.04
CA LEU A 139 11.41 -17.09 26.42
C LEU A 139 12.79 -17.77 26.46
N ALA A 140 12.99 -18.79 25.62
CA ALA A 140 14.24 -19.52 25.52
C ALA A 140 14.76 -19.49 24.07
N ALA A 141 15.58 -18.48 23.74
CA ALA A 141 16.11 -18.29 22.40
C ALA A 141 16.91 -19.50 21.86
N ARG A 142 17.50 -20.31 22.74
CA ARG A 142 18.28 -21.51 22.37
C ARG A 142 17.43 -22.70 21.89
N PHE A 143 16.14 -22.73 22.22
CA PHE A 143 15.18 -23.78 21.83
C PHE A 143 14.04 -23.22 20.96
N ALA A 144 14.14 -21.96 20.57
CA ALA A 144 13.14 -21.31 19.76
C ALA A 144 13.29 -21.78 18.32
N ASP A 145 12.17 -22.15 17.71
CA ASP A 145 12.12 -22.29 16.26
C ASP A 145 12.50 -20.95 15.60
N THR A 146 13.02 -21.00 14.36
CA THR A 146 13.12 -19.79 13.55
C THR A 146 11.71 -19.34 13.18
N LEU A 147 11.23 -18.29 13.85
CA LEU A 147 9.90 -17.74 13.67
C LEU A 147 9.88 -16.83 12.45
N THR A 148 8.92 -17.05 11.57
CA THR A 148 8.69 -16.21 10.39
C THR A 148 7.54 -15.24 10.63
N HIS A 149 7.44 -14.20 9.79
CA HIS A 149 6.30 -13.30 9.77
C HIS A 149 4.94 -14.04 9.75
N ARG A 150 4.86 -15.15 9.01
CA ARG A 150 3.63 -15.93 8.88
C ARG A 150 3.22 -16.56 10.22
N ASP A 151 4.18 -16.97 11.04
CA ASP A 151 3.93 -17.63 12.31
C ASP A 151 3.35 -16.65 13.32
N PHE A 152 3.92 -15.43 13.43
CA PHE A 152 3.38 -14.37 14.25
C PHE A 152 1.98 -13.96 13.80
N LEU A 153 1.77 -13.75 12.50
CA LEU A 153 0.45 -13.43 11.97
C LEU A 153 -0.57 -14.54 12.28
N GLY A 154 -0.19 -15.80 12.09
CA GLY A 154 -1.05 -16.94 12.38
C GLY A 154 -1.44 -17.00 13.86
N ALA A 155 -0.49 -16.78 14.76
CA ALA A 155 -0.75 -16.77 16.20
C ALA A 155 -1.72 -15.65 16.61
N VAL A 156 -1.53 -14.43 16.09
CA VAL A 156 -2.39 -13.29 16.45
C VAL A 156 -3.81 -13.48 15.89
N ILE A 157 -3.95 -13.96 14.65
CA ILE A 157 -5.26 -14.25 14.07
C ILE A 157 -5.97 -15.40 14.82
N SER A 158 -5.22 -16.37 15.36
CA SER A 158 -5.80 -17.45 16.15
C SER A 158 -6.45 -16.99 17.46
N LEU A 159 -6.08 -15.80 17.96
CA LEU A 159 -6.72 -15.16 19.11
C LEU A 159 -8.09 -14.53 18.76
N GLY A 160 -8.55 -14.64 17.51
CA GLY A 160 -9.81 -14.04 17.05
C GLY A 160 -9.70 -12.54 16.73
N ILE A 161 -8.48 -12.00 16.65
CA ILE A 161 -8.25 -10.58 16.37
C ILE A 161 -8.47 -10.28 14.89
N GLU A 162 -9.25 -9.23 14.61
CA GLU A 162 -9.50 -8.81 13.24
C GLU A 162 -8.28 -8.15 12.60
N ARG A 163 -8.07 -8.40 11.31
CA ARG A 163 -7.01 -7.77 10.51
C ARG A 163 -7.12 -6.24 10.42
N SER A 164 -8.30 -5.67 10.66
CA SER A 164 -8.56 -4.22 10.72
C SER A 164 -7.91 -3.55 11.94
N THR A 165 -7.64 -4.32 13.00
CA THR A 165 -7.05 -3.84 14.26
C THR A 165 -5.54 -4.06 14.35
N LEU A 166 -4.99 -4.78 13.37
CA LEU A 166 -3.58 -5.12 13.26
C LEU A 166 -2.93 -4.40 12.08
N GLY A 167 -1.80 -3.77 12.36
CA GLY A 167 -0.91 -3.19 11.36
C GLY A 167 0.05 -4.23 10.81
N ASP A 168 1.28 -3.77 10.56
CA ASP A 168 2.37 -4.61 10.10
C ASP A 168 3.00 -5.41 11.24
N ILE A 169 3.69 -6.49 10.87
CA ILE A 169 4.47 -7.30 11.79
C ILE A 169 5.91 -7.30 11.28
N LEU A 170 6.85 -6.78 12.07
CA LEU A 170 8.27 -6.83 11.75
C LEU A 170 8.89 -8.02 12.48
N VAL A 171 9.83 -8.72 11.83
CA VAL A 171 10.56 -9.81 12.46
C VAL A 171 12.04 -9.53 12.34
N VAL A 172 12.71 -9.37 13.47
CA VAL A 172 14.15 -9.07 13.55
C VAL A 172 14.73 -9.93 14.67
N ASP A 173 15.81 -10.67 14.38
CA ASP A 173 16.50 -11.55 15.34
C ASP A 173 15.56 -12.49 16.11
N ASN A 174 14.63 -13.13 15.40
CA ASN A 174 13.61 -14.01 15.97
C ASN A 174 12.66 -13.34 16.99
N LYS A 175 12.61 -12.00 17.01
CA LYS A 175 11.63 -11.20 17.77
C LYS A 175 10.61 -10.62 16.79
N GLY A 176 9.34 -10.71 17.14
CA GLY A 176 8.25 -10.07 16.41
C GLY A 176 7.95 -8.70 17.01
N TYR A 177 7.68 -7.72 16.16
CA TYR A 177 7.16 -6.40 16.55
C TYR A 177 5.84 -6.22 15.85
N ILE A 178 4.76 -6.20 16.62
CA ILE A 178 3.40 -6.19 16.11
C ILE A 178 2.82 -4.82 16.35
N PHE A 179 2.44 -4.13 15.27
CA PHE A 179 1.67 -2.90 15.36
C PHE A 179 0.19 -3.24 15.48
N CYS A 180 -0.50 -2.64 16.44
CA CYS A 180 -1.92 -2.85 16.67
C CYS A 180 -2.61 -1.58 17.19
N LEU A 181 -3.93 -1.60 17.27
CA LEU A 181 -4.68 -0.55 17.96
C LEU A 181 -4.30 -0.54 19.45
N GLU A 182 -4.20 0.65 20.02
CA GLU A 182 -3.90 0.87 21.44
C GLU A 182 -4.86 0.06 22.35
N SER A 183 -6.15 0.02 21.99
CA SER A 183 -7.18 -0.73 22.72
C SER A 183 -6.99 -2.24 22.71
N MET A 184 -6.22 -2.79 21.77
CA MET A 184 -5.95 -4.23 21.65
C MET A 184 -4.62 -4.64 22.28
N ALA A 185 -3.81 -3.68 22.72
CA ALA A 185 -2.44 -3.93 23.12
C ALA A 185 -2.33 -4.88 24.31
N ASP A 186 -3.09 -4.61 25.37
CA ASP A 186 -3.05 -5.42 26.60
C ASP A 186 -3.65 -6.80 26.37
N PHE A 187 -4.73 -6.89 25.59
CA PHE A 187 -5.31 -8.17 25.19
C PHE A 187 -4.30 -9.06 24.47
N ILE A 188 -3.54 -8.51 23.51
CA ILE A 188 -2.50 -9.28 22.82
C ILE A 188 -1.39 -9.70 23.80
N ILE A 189 -0.97 -8.81 24.70
CA ILE A 189 0.10 -9.10 25.65
C ILE A 189 -0.27 -10.24 26.60
N GLU A 190 -1.50 -10.25 27.10
CA GLU A 190 -2.00 -11.26 28.04
C GLU A 190 -2.26 -12.60 27.36
N ASN A 191 -2.77 -12.60 26.12
CA ASN A 191 -3.24 -13.82 25.47
C ASN A 191 -2.21 -14.46 24.52
N LEU A 192 -1.27 -13.68 23.96
CA LEU A 192 -0.24 -14.20 23.06
C LEU A 192 0.92 -14.82 23.85
N THR A 193 0.71 -16.05 24.33
CA THR A 193 1.68 -16.80 25.14
C THR A 193 2.53 -17.77 24.32
N ARG A 194 2.07 -18.15 23.12
CA ARG A 194 2.73 -19.14 22.27
C ARG A 194 2.65 -18.74 20.80
N VAL A 195 3.77 -18.85 20.11
CA VAL A 195 3.84 -18.75 18.64
C VAL A 195 4.37 -20.08 18.12
N ARG A 196 3.56 -20.79 17.32
CA ARG A 196 3.84 -22.16 16.87
C ARG A 196 4.09 -23.09 18.07
N HIS A 197 5.32 -23.60 18.24
CA HIS A 197 5.68 -24.44 19.37
C HIS A 197 6.48 -23.71 20.45
N THR A 198 6.81 -22.44 20.24
CA THR A 198 7.69 -21.65 21.12
C THR A 198 6.86 -20.79 22.07
N SER A 199 7.16 -20.86 23.36
CA SER A 199 6.59 -19.94 24.35
C SER A 199 7.25 -18.56 24.24
N VAL A 200 6.41 -17.53 24.17
CA VAL A 200 6.84 -16.14 23.95
C VAL A 200 6.44 -15.26 25.12
N LEU A 201 7.16 -14.16 25.28
CA LEU A 201 6.80 -13.06 26.16
C LEU A 201 6.51 -11.82 25.33
N CYS A 202 5.37 -11.22 25.60
CA CYS A 202 4.92 -9.99 24.95
C CYS A 202 5.12 -8.81 25.89
N ARG A 203 5.57 -7.67 25.36
CA ARG A 203 5.63 -6.40 26.10
C ARG A 203 5.39 -5.22 25.18
N ARG A 204 4.80 -4.15 25.71
CA ARG A 204 4.76 -2.86 25.01
C ARG A 204 6.18 -2.36 24.78
N THR A 205 6.43 -1.79 23.61
CA THR A 205 7.71 -1.17 23.27
C THR A 205 7.48 0.13 22.51
N LYS A 206 8.30 1.14 22.78
CA LYS A 206 8.45 2.32 21.92
C LYS A 206 9.67 2.20 21.01
N GLU A 207 10.60 1.33 21.36
CA GLU A 207 11.75 0.97 20.55
C GLU A 207 11.28 0.04 19.45
N ILE A 208 11.09 0.62 18.27
CA ILE A 208 10.90 -0.11 17.02
C ILE A 208 12.33 -0.35 16.52
N PRO A 209 12.72 -1.60 16.22
CA PRO A 209 14.02 -1.84 15.64
C PRO A 209 14.10 -1.01 14.38
N GLU A 210 15.21 -0.30 14.20
CA GLU A 210 15.62 0.08 12.87
C GLU A 210 15.75 -1.24 12.13
N THR A 211 14.71 -1.57 11.39
CA THR A 211 14.79 -2.69 10.47
C THR A 211 15.81 -2.15 9.49
N GLU A 212 17.06 -2.61 9.57
CA GLU A 212 17.84 -2.76 8.36
C GLU A 212 16.86 -3.43 7.40
N CYS A 213 16.29 -2.65 6.49
CA CYS A 213 16.38 -2.80 5.06
C CYS A 213 16.98 -4.13 4.55
N GLY A 214 16.79 -5.27 5.22
CA GLY A 214 17.53 -6.51 4.99
C GLY A 214 17.21 -7.10 3.62
N ASP A 215 16.11 -6.64 3.02
CA ASP A 215 15.74 -6.94 1.63
C ASP A 215 15.63 -5.68 0.76
N ARG A 216 16.17 -4.52 1.18
CA ARG A 216 16.25 -3.33 0.30
C ARG A 216 17.55 -3.36 -0.48
N GLN A 217 17.46 -3.82 -1.71
CA GLN A 217 18.60 -3.79 -2.62
C GLN A 217 18.60 -2.46 -3.37
N GLU A 218 19.67 -1.68 -3.20
CA GLU A 218 19.95 -0.55 -4.11
C GLU A 218 20.27 -1.12 -5.49
N ILE A 219 19.49 -0.73 -6.50
CA ILE A 219 19.72 -1.08 -7.89
C ILE A 219 19.84 0.20 -8.70
N ARG A 220 20.93 0.29 -9.46
CA ARG A 220 21.16 1.38 -10.40
C ARG A 220 20.59 0.99 -11.75
N ILE A 221 19.66 1.80 -12.24
CA ILE A 221 19.02 1.60 -13.54
C ILE A 221 19.35 2.76 -14.47
N GLN A 222 19.46 2.46 -15.76
CA GLN A 222 19.65 3.46 -16.79
C GLN A 222 18.38 3.57 -17.64
N VAL A 223 17.70 4.70 -17.52
CA VAL A 223 16.43 5.00 -18.19
C VAL A 223 16.58 6.20 -19.14
N SER A 224 15.73 6.29 -20.16
CA SER A 224 15.71 7.43 -21.08
C SER A 224 15.08 8.68 -20.48
N SER A 225 14.19 8.50 -19.50
CA SER A 225 13.47 9.55 -18.78
C SER A 225 12.95 8.99 -17.46
N GLU A 226 12.59 9.86 -16.50
CA GLU A 226 12.05 9.46 -15.19
C GLU A 226 10.59 8.96 -15.24
N ARG A 227 10.12 8.55 -16.41
CA ARG A 227 8.77 8.05 -16.59
C ARG A 227 8.59 6.72 -15.89
N ILE A 228 7.45 6.57 -15.21
CA ILE A 228 7.11 5.37 -14.45
C ILE A 228 7.14 4.11 -15.33
N ASP A 229 6.69 4.16 -16.59
CA ASP A 229 6.73 3.01 -17.50
C ASP A 229 8.16 2.50 -17.76
N GLY A 230 9.09 3.41 -18.03
CA GLY A 230 10.50 3.11 -18.27
C GLY A 230 11.21 2.61 -17.02
N VAL A 231 10.92 3.21 -15.86
CA VAL A 231 11.47 2.78 -14.57
C VAL A 231 10.93 1.41 -14.18
N LEU A 232 9.61 1.18 -14.29
CA LEU A 232 8.96 -0.10 -13.95
C LEU A 232 9.49 -1.26 -14.81
N ALA A 233 9.67 -1.04 -16.12
CA ALA A 233 10.24 -2.01 -17.04
C ALA A 233 11.65 -2.42 -16.63
N LYS A 234 12.49 -1.46 -16.22
CA LYS A 234 13.87 -1.73 -15.80
C LYS A 234 13.97 -2.32 -14.39
N ALA A 235 13.10 -1.92 -13.48
CA ALA A 235 13.06 -2.43 -12.12
C ALA A 235 12.71 -3.93 -12.08
N PHE A 236 11.66 -4.33 -12.81
CA PHE A 236 11.16 -5.71 -12.80
C PHE A 236 11.57 -6.56 -14.01
N GLY A 237 12.36 -6.02 -14.94
CA GLY A 237 12.80 -6.75 -16.14
C GLY A 237 11.67 -7.03 -17.15
N LEU A 238 10.64 -6.18 -17.19
CA LEU A 238 9.45 -6.37 -18.03
C LEU A 238 9.59 -5.68 -19.38
N SER A 239 8.92 -6.22 -20.40
CA SER A 239 8.75 -5.58 -21.69
C SER A 239 7.78 -4.38 -21.61
N ARG A 240 7.85 -3.47 -22.58
CA ARG A 240 6.95 -2.30 -22.62
C ARG A 240 5.47 -2.71 -22.74
N SER A 241 5.16 -3.78 -23.46
CA SER A 241 3.80 -4.31 -23.61
C SER A 241 3.25 -4.86 -22.29
N GLU A 242 4.06 -5.57 -21.51
CA GLU A 242 3.69 -6.07 -20.18
C GLU A 242 3.40 -4.91 -19.22
N VAL A 243 4.27 -3.90 -19.20
CA VAL A 243 4.06 -2.70 -18.39
C VAL A 243 2.75 -1.99 -18.77
N SER A 244 2.50 -1.75 -20.06
CA SER A 244 1.24 -1.15 -20.52
C SER A 244 0.02 -1.97 -20.10
N SER A 245 0.12 -3.31 -20.11
CA SER A 245 -0.96 -4.18 -19.63
C SER A 245 -1.22 -4.02 -18.13
N LEU A 246 -0.17 -3.84 -17.31
CA LEU A 246 -0.32 -3.59 -15.87
C LEU A 246 -1.02 -2.27 -15.56
N PHE A 247 -0.71 -1.21 -16.31
CA PHE A 247 -1.41 0.07 -16.24
C PHE A 247 -2.88 -0.09 -16.65
N GLY A 248 -3.15 -0.77 -17.77
CA GLY A 248 -4.53 -1.04 -18.22
C GLY A 248 -5.35 -1.87 -17.22
N GLN A 249 -4.70 -2.77 -16.48
CA GLN A 249 -5.33 -3.58 -15.43
C GLN A 249 -5.40 -2.89 -14.06
N LYS A 250 -4.99 -1.62 -13.93
CA LYS A 250 -4.94 -0.88 -12.65
C LYS A 250 -4.16 -1.61 -11.55
N LYS A 251 -3.04 -2.23 -11.93
CA LYS A 251 -2.17 -3.03 -11.03
C LYS A 251 -0.95 -2.28 -10.50
N VAL A 252 -0.76 -1.03 -10.92
CA VAL A 252 0.36 -0.17 -10.52
C VAL A 252 -0.12 0.89 -9.53
N PHE A 253 0.57 0.98 -8.40
CA PHE A 253 0.28 1.89 -7.31
C PHE A 253 1.53 2.75 -7.04
N VAL A 254 1.33 4.05 -6.82
CA VAL A 254 2.37 5.01 -6.41
C VAL A 254 1.93 5.61 -5.09
N ASP A 255 2.70 5.40 -4.03
CA ASP A 255 2.35 5.76 -2.64
C ASP A 255 0.93 5.33 -2.24
N GLY A 256 0.54 4.13 -2.68
CA GLY A 256 -0.79 3.57 -2.45
C GLY A 256 -1.92 4.10 -3.35
N ARG A 257 -1.65 5.07 -4.23
CA ARG A 257 -2.61 5.59 -5.21
C ARG A 257 -2.53 4.79 -6.52
N ILE A 258 -3.67 4.42 -7.10
CA ILE A 258 -3.69 3.79 -8.44
C ILE A 258 -3.16 4.81 -9.45
N CYS A 259 -2.12 4.42 -10.18
CA CYS A 259 -1.57 5.24 -11.26
C CYS A 259 -2.01 4.67 -12.60
N GLU A 260 -2.91 5.36 -13.29
CA GLU A 260 -3.36 4.99 -14.65
C GLU A 260 -2.44 5.60 -15.73
N ASN A 261 -1.81 6.73 -15.42
CA ASN A 261 -0.93 7.42 -16.35
C ASN A 261 0.47 6.81 -16.36
N SER A 262 0.75 5.98 -17.37
CA SER A 262 2.07 5.37 -17.62
C SER A 262 3.17 6.38 -17.95
N SER A 263 2.80 7.61 -18.31
CA SER A 263 3.72 8.68 -18.70
C SER A 263 4.15 9.58 -17.54
N ARG A 264 3.62 9.36 -16.33
CA ARG A 264 3.94 10.19 -15.17
C ARG A 264 5.43 10.06 -14.83
N ALA A 265 6.08 11.19 -14.60
CA ALA A 265 7.43 11.24 -14.05
C ALA A 265 7.40 10.92 -12.55
N LEU A 266 8.28 10.03 -12.10
CA LEU A 266 8.47 9.73 -10.69
C LEU A 266 9.32 10.82 -10.03
N LYS A 267 8.98 11.14 -8.78
CA LYS A 267 9.77 12.02 -7.91
C LYS A 267 10.58 11.18 -6.93
N GLY A 268 11.75 11.68 -6.55
CA GLY A 268 12.58 11.04 -5.52
C GLY A 268 11.80 10.85 -4.22
N GLY A 269 11.88 9.65 -3.65
CA GLY A 269 11.17 9.20 -2.46
C GLY A 269 9.81 8.51 -2.72
N GLU A 270 9.30 8.50 -3.96
CA GLU A 270 8.01 7.85 -4.25
C GLU A 270 8.13 6.30 -4.23
N LYS A 271 7.20 5.62 -3.55
CA LYS A 271 7.12 4.15 -3.47
C LYS A 271 6.18 3.62 -4.54
N VAL A 272 6.70 2.78 -5.43
CA VAL A 272 5.96 2.14 -6.53
C VAL A 272 5.72 0.67 -6.22
N SER A 273 4.47 0.23 -6.30
CA SER A 273 4.07 -1.17 -6.10
C SER A 273 3.32 -1.71 -7.31
N ALA A 274 3.77 -2.84 -7.85
CA ALA A 274 3.13 -3.54 -8.95
C ALA A 274 2.60 -4.90 -8.47
N ARG A 275 1.27 -5.09 -8.53
CA ARG A 275 0.64 -6.32 -8.07
C ARG A 275 1.14 -7.52 -8.87
N GLY A 276 1.75 -8.48 -8.17
CA GLY A 276 2.29 -9.71 -8.75
C GLY A 276 3.78 -9.67 -9.07
N PHE A 277 4.44 -8.50 -8.97
CA PHE A 277 5.87 -8.34 -9.29
C PHE A 277 6.68 -7.87 -8.09
N GLY A 278 6.12 -6.98 -7.26
CA GLY A 278 6.78 -6.50 -6.05
C GLY A 278 6.64 -5.00 -5.85
N LYS A 279 7.53 -4.44 -5.02
CA LYS A 279 7.55 -3.02 -4.66
C LYS A 279 8.99 -2.48 -4.72
N PHE A 280 9.13 -1.22 -5.14
CA PHE A 280 10.39 -0.48 -5.08
C PHE A 280 10.13 0.98 -4.71
N GLU A 281 11.16 1.66 -4.24
CA GLU A 281 11.15 3.10 -4.03
C GLU A 281 12.10 3.76 -5.04
N TYR A 282 11.63 4.83 -5.67
CA TYR A 282 12.45 5.61 -6.59
C TYR A 282 13.21 6.65 -5.79
N VAL A 283 14.52 6.47 -5.60
CA VAL A 283 15.34 7.40 -4.79
C VAL A 283 15.56 8.70 -5.57
N GLY A 284 15.75 8.60 -6.88
CA GLY A 284 15.92 9.75 -7.75
C GLY A 284 16.95 9.54 -8.86
N GLN A 285 17.04 10.54 -9.73
CA GLN A 285 18.11 10.67 -10.71
C GLN A 285 19.42 11.08 -10.02
N GLN A 286 20.52 10.40 -10.37
CA GLN A 286 21.86 10.81 -9.93
C GLN A 286 22.61 11.58 -11.02
N ASN A 287 22.80 10.97 -12.20
CA ASN A 287 23.67 11.53 -13.23
C ASN A 287 23.12 11.26 -14.64
N ILE A 288 23.46 12.12 -15.59
CA ILE A 288 23.18 11.90 -17.01
C ILE A 288 24.43 11.30 -17.67
N SER A 289 24.28 10.13 -18.28
CA SER A 289 25.36 9.48 -19.04
C SER A 289 25.74 10.30 -20.28
N LYS A 290 26.96 10.09 -20.80
CA LYS A 290 27.47 10.74 -22.02
C LYS A 290 26.57 10.55 -23.27
N LYS A 291 25.63 9.59 -23.23
CA LYS A 291 24.65 9.31 -24.29
C LYS A 291 23.25 9.88 -23.99
N GLY A 292 23.13 10.81 -23.05
CA GLY A 292 21.87 11.47 -22.69
C GLY A 292 20.88 10.64 -21.88
N LYS A 293 21.24 9.42 -21.45
CA LYS A 293 20.37 8.58 -20.59
C LYS A 293 20.57 8.92 -19.12
N ILE A 294 19.50 8.86 -18.35
CA ILE A 294 19.45 9.11 -16.91
C ILE A 294 19.87 7.85 -16.15
N ASN A 295 20.85 7.98 -15.27
CA ASN A 295 21.18 6.99 -14.26
C ASN A 295 20.38 7.31 -13.00
N ALA A 296 19.42 6.44 -12.69
CA ALA A 296 18.57 6.57 -11.53
C ALA A 296 18.83 5.43 -10.53
N VAL A 297 18.50 5.68 -9.28
CA VAL A 297 18.60 4.72 -8.19
C VAL A 297 17.21 4.31 -7.74
N ILE A 298 17.00 3.00 -7.60
CA ILE A 298 15.81 2.44 -7.00
C ILE A 298 16.20 1.56 -5.80
N MET A 299 15.38 1.55 -4.76
CA MET A 299 15.47 0.58 -3.67
C MET A 299 14.39 -0.47 -3.88
N MET A 300 14.76 -1.67 -4.30
CA MET A 300 13.81 -2.77 -4.42
C MET A 300 13.59 -3.42 -3.07
N TYR A 301 12.36 -3.75 -2.73
CA TYR A 301 12.05 -4.43 -1.47
C TYR A 301 11.62 -5.88 -1.74
N GLY A 302 12.17 -6.82 -0.98
CA GLY A 302 11.63 -8.18 -0.88
C GLY A 302 11.90 -9.06 -2.11
N LYS A 303 13.13 -9.03 -2.65
CA LYS A 303 13.55 -10.06 -3.61
C LYS A 303 13.92 -11.34 -2.85
N LYS A 304 12.94 -12.18 -2.51
CA LYS A 304 13.23 -13.60 -2.27
C LYS A 304 13.68 -14.22 -3.60
N GLY A 305 14.99 -14.43 -3.73
CA GLY A 305 15.63 -15.40 -4.63
C GLY A 305 15.27 -15.29 -6.11
N GLY A 306 16.19 -14.78 -6.92
CA GLY A 306 16.11 -14.88 -8.36
C GLY A 306 17.45 -14.57 -9.00
N ILE A 307 18.33 -15.57 -8.93
CA ILE A 307 19.07 -16.07 -10.10
C ILE A 307 18.77 -17.57 -10.15
#